data_AF-H1VY76-F1
#
_entry.id   AF-H1VY76-F1
#
_cell.length_a   1.000
_cell.length_b   1.000
_cell.length_c   1.000
_cell.angle_alpha   90.00
_cell.angle_beta   90.00
_cell.angle_gamma   90.00
#
_symmetry.space_group_name_H-M   'P 1'
#
loop_
_entity.id
_entity.type
_entity.pdbx_description
1 polymer ?
#
loop_
_entity_poly.entity_id
_entity_poly.type
_entity_poly.pdbx_seq_one_letter_code
_entity_poly.pdbx_strand_id
1 'polypeptide(L)'
;MAFNLSKPNRKIQAGVILTKGVTEMLDVAPFEFFAWTDETACRLMNLPEEMWKDAIDIELHWVSEDGKPVQMKSAAQIQPTDSFASCPPLDIALMGASVGYKTSDAEIAFIRKVYD
;
A
#
# COMPACT_ATOMS: atom_id res chain seq x y z
N MET A 1 5.65 17.03 15.30
CA MET A 1 5.61 15.77 16.08
C MET A 1 5.58 14.65 15.06
N ALA A 2 6.43 13.62 15.22
CA ALA A 2 6.43 12.47 14.32
C ALA A 2 5.12 11.67 14.49
N PHE A 3 4.57 11.14 13.40
CA PHE A 3 3.42 10.25 13.44
C PHE A 3 3.80 8.94 14.16
N ASN A 4 2.92 8.43 15.04
CA ASN A 4 3.19 7.23 15.84
C ASN A 4 2.28 6.09 15.40
N LEU A 5 2.84 5.11 14.69
CA LEU A 5 2.12 3.94 14.18
C LEU A 5 1.49 3.06 15.27
N SER A 6 2.04 3.04 16.49
CA SER A 6 1.46 2.27 17.60
C SER A 6 0.31 2.99 18.30
N LYS A 7 0.13 4.30 18.04
CA LYS A 7 -0.95 5.14 18.59
C LYS A 7 -1.38 6.18 17.55
N PRO A 8 -1.95 5.74 16.42
CA PRO A 8 -2.33 6.63 15.34
C PRO A 8 -3.46 7.56 15.78
N ASN A 9 -3.36 8.85 15.44
CA ASN A 9 -4.40 9.86 15.70
C ASN A 9 -5.22 10.21 14.44
N ARG A 10 -4.95 9.51 13.34
CA ARG A 10 -5.65 9.54 12.05
C ARG A 10 -5.47 8.17 11.38
N LYS A 11 -6.21 7.90 10.31
CA LYS A 11 -5.99 6.73 9.46
C LYS A 11 -4.53 6.62 9.04
N ILE A 12 -3.97 5.42 9.08
CA ILE A 12 -2.64 5.12 8.53
C ILE A 12 -2.77 5.10 7.01
N GLN A 13 -1.94 5.87 6.31
CA GLN A 13 -1.86 5.86 4.85
C GLN A 13 -0.79 4.83 4.47
N ALA A 14 -1.20 3.66 3.99
CA ALA A 14 -0.27 2.60 3.60
C ALA A 14 -0.31 2.45 2.07
N GLY A 15 0.86 2.41 1.42
CA GLY A 15 0.92 2.29 -0.04
C GLY A 15 1.84 1.20 -0.56
N VAL A 16 1.44 0.57 -1.67
CA VAL A 16 2.29 -0.26 -2.53
C VAL A 16 2.77 0.58 -3.72
N ILE A 17 4.07 0.71 -3.88
CA ILE A 17 4.69 1.38 -5.02
C ILE A 17 4.87 0.35 -6.14
N LEU A 18 4.07 0.50 -7.19
CA LEU A 18 4.08 -0.34 -8.38
C LEU A 18 4.98 0.30 -9.44
N THR A 19 6.17 -0.25 -9.61
CA THR A 19 7.08 0.14 -10.70
C THR A 19 6.60 -0.45 -12.03
N LYS A 20 7.15 0.03 -13.15
CA LYS A 20 6.93 -0.59 -14.49
C LYS A 20 7.66 -1.93 -14.65
N GLY A 21 8.49 -2.32 -13.68
CA GLY A 21 9.06 -3.66 -13.61
C GLY A 21 7.98 -4.72 -13.41
N VAL A 22 8.28 -5.96 -13.79
CA VAL A 22 7.39 -7.09 -13.48
C VAL A 22 7.64 -7.51 -12.04
N THR A 23 6.60 -7.45 -11.22
CA THR A 23 6.59 -7.88 -9.82
C THR A 23 5.74 -9.13 -9.64
N GLU A 24 6.10 -9.97 -8.68
CA GLU A 24 5.30 -11.13 -8.31
C GLU A 24 4.15 -10.70 -7.41
N MET A 25 2.94 -11.21 -7.68
CA MET A 25 1.77 -10.89 -6.85
C MET A 25 2.00 -11.27 -5.38
N LEU A 26 2.79 -12.33 -5.12
CA LEU A 26 3.14 -12.76 -3.77
C LEU A 26 3.86 -11.68 -2.95
N ASP A 27 4.62 -10.79 -3.60
CA ASP A 27 5.38 -9.75 -2.91
C ASP A 27 4.48 -8.65 -2.34
N VAL A 28 3.31 -8.44 -2.96
CA VAL A 28 2.45 -7.29 -2.69
C VAL A 28 1.05 -7.67 -2.24
N ALA A 29 0.53 -8.85 -2.58
CA ALA A 29 -0.82 -9.28 -2.21
C ALA A 29 -1.05 -9.40 -0.69
N PRO A 30 -0.09 -9.82 0.15
CA PRO A 30 -0.28 -9.80 1.60
C PRO A 30 -0.61 -8.41 2.16
N PHE A 31 -0.35 -7.34 1.41
CA PHE A 31 -0.72 -5.99 1.78
C PHE A 31 -2.24 -5.80 1.93
N GLU A 32 -3.06 -6.54 1.17
CA GLU A 32 -4.51 -6.47 1.29
C GLU A 32 -5.03 -6.92 2.67
N PHE A 33 -4.24 -7.67 3.46
CA PHE A 33 -4.64 -8.01 4.83
C PHE A 33 -4.91 -6.78 5.70
N PHE A 34 -4.25 -5.64 5.42
CA PHE A 34 -4.47 -4.40 6.17
C PHE A 34 -5.89 -3.84 5.99
N ALA A 35 -6.56 -4.10 4.87
CA ALA A 35 -7.97 -3.69 4.67
C ALA A 35 -8.95 -4.41 5.62
N TRP A 36 -8.51 -5.48 6.28
CA TRP A 36 -9.33 -6.31 7.17
C TRP A 36 -9.05 -6.06 8.66
N THR A 37 -8.38 -4.96 8.99
CA THR A 37 -7.96 -4.64 10.36
C THR A 37 -8.88 -3.65 11.08
N ASP A 38 -9.90 -3.11 10.41
CA ASP A 38 -10.79 -2.08 10.95
C ASP A 38 -12.01 -2.65 11.68
N GLU A 39 -12.77 -1.77 12.36
CA GLU A 39 -14.00 -2.18 13.04
C GLU A 39 -15.05 -2.76 12.08
N THR A 40 -15.08 -2.30 10.82
CA THR A 40 -15.99 -2.81 9.80
C THR A 40 -15.73 -4.29 9.53
N ALA A 41 -14.45 -4.67 9.38
CA ALA A 41 -14.02 -6.05 9.23
C ALA A 41 -14.34 -6.88 10.47
N CYS A 42 -14.08 -6.35 11.68
CA CYS A 42 -14.45 -7.04 12.93
C CYS A 42 -15.95 -7.35 13.00
N ARG A 43 -16.81 -6.39 12.61
CA ARG A 43 -18.27 -6.58 12.54
C ARG A 43 -18.67 -7.62 11.51
N LEU A 44 -18.11 -7.53 10.31
CA LEU A 44 -18.41 -8.46 9.21
C LEU A 44 -18.05 -9.91 9.58
N MET A 45 -16.93 -10.10 10.27
CA MET A 45 -16.45 -11.41 10.73
C MET A 45 -17.09 -11.87 12.05
N ASN A 46 -17.98 -11.06 12.65
CA ASN A 46 -18.62 -11.33 13.94
C ASN A 46 -17.60 -11.66 15.05
N LEU A 47 -16.52 -10.88 15.12
CA LEU A 47 -15.48 -11.04 16.15
C LEU A 47 -15.95 -10.47 17.49
N PRO A 48 -15.52 -11.03 18.64
CA PRO A 48 -15.80 -10.50 19.97
C PRO A 48 -15.44 -9.01 20.10
N GLU A 49 -16.26 -8.22 20.79
CA GLU A 49 -16.04 -6.77 20.98
C GLU A 49 -14.69 -6.47 21.64
N GLU A 50 -14.17 -7.39 22.47
CA GLU A 50 -12.86 -7.25 23.10
C GLU A 50 -11.70 -7.22 22.10
N MET A 51 -11.90 -7.71 20.87
CA MET A 51 -10.92 -7.63 19.79
C MET A 51 -10.97 -6.29 19.05
N TRP A 52 -12.05 -5.52 19.18
CA TRP A 52 -12.23 -4.27 18.41
C TRP A 52 -11.35 -3.14 18.96
N LYS A 53 -10.94 -3.23 20.23
CA LYS A 53 -10.01 -2.27 20.85
C LYS A 53 -8.65 -2.21 20.14
N ASP A 54 -8.29 -3.27 19.42
CA ASP A 54 -7.05 -3.42 18.67
C ASP A 54 -7.29 -3.21 17.16
N ALA A 55 -8.48 -2.77 16.75
CA ALA A 55 -8.78 -2.44 15.36
C ALA A 55 -7.99 -1.20 14.92
N ILE A 56 -7.49 -1.25 13.68
CA ILE A 56 -6.63 -0.21 13.10
C ILE A 56 -7.28 0.23 11.78
N ASP A 57 -7.47 1.53 11.63
CA ASP A 57 -7.98 2.11 10.39
C ASP A 57 -6.80 2.43 9.45
N ILE A 58 -6.69 1.65 8.36
CA ILE A 58 -5.64 1.74 7.36
C ILE A 58 -6.29 2.01 6.01
N GLU A 59 -5.88 3.09 5.35
CA GLU A 59 -6.22 3.40 3.96
C GLU A 59 -5.13 2.81 3.05
N LEU A 60 -5.54 2.03 2.05
CA LEU A 60 -4.62 1.38 1.13
C LEU A 60 -4.49 2.14 -0.19
N HIS A 61 -3.25 2.38 -0.61
CA HIS A 61 -2.92 3.02 -1.87
C HIS A 61 -2.14 2.07 -2.77
N TRP A 62 -2.64 1.81 -3.97
CA TRP A 62 -1.87 1.16 -5.03
C TRP A 62 -1.37 2.24 -5.97
N VAL A 63 -0.07 2.49 -5.94
CA VAL A 63 0.51 3.70 -6.53
C VAL A 63 1.34 3.34 -7.76
N SER A 64 1.05 3.93 -8.91
CA SER A 64 1.92 3.86 -10.09
C SER A 64 2.28 5.24 -10.61
N GLU A 65 3.16 5.34 -11.60
CA GLU A 65 3.59 6.62 -12.15
C GLU A 65 2.41 7.41 -12.76
N ASP A 66 1.58 6.74 -13.54
CA ASP A 66 0.58 7.36 -14.41
C ASP A 66 -0.86 6.86 -14.18
N GLY A 67 -1.09 6.04 -13.14
CA GLY A 67 -2.40 5.48 -12.80
C GLY A 67 -2.88 4.37 -13.75
N LYS A 68 -2.06 3.93 -14.71
CA LYS A 68 -2.41 2.83 -15.61
C LYS A 68 -2.25 1.46 -14.94
N PRO A 69 -3.03 0.45 -15.36
CA PRO A 69 -2.87 -0.92 -14.87
C PRO A 69 -1.44 -1.43 -14.94
N VAL A 70 -0.96 -2.06 -13.87
CA VAL A 70 0.38 -2.64 -13.79
C VAL A 70 0.29 -4.16 -13.89
N GLN A 71 1.11 -4.71 -14.79
CA GLN A 71 1.15 -6.14 -15.10
C GLN A 71 1.96 -6.91 -14.06
N MET A 72 1.35 -7.91 -13.44
CA MET A 72 2.01 -8.83 -12.51
C MET A 72 2.58 -10.04 -13.25
N LYS A 73 3.53 -10.74 -12.61
CA LYS A 73 4.15 -11.96 -13.16
C LYS A 73 3.14 -13.07 -13.47
N SER A 74 2.06 -13.16 -12.69
CA SER A 74 0.98 -14.13 -12.84
C SER A 74 0.01 -13.84 -14.00
N ALA A 75 0.33 -12.87 -14.86
CA ALA A 75 -0.55 -12.31 -15.89
C ALA A 75 -1.77 -11.51 -15.34
N ALA A 76 -1.96 -11.44 -14.03
CA ALA A 76 -2.91 -10.52 -13.41
C ALA A 76 -2.52 -9.05 -13.62
N GLN A 77 -3.48 -8.15 -13.48
CA GLN A 77 -3.25 -6.71 -13.51
C GLN A 77 -3.80 -6.08 -12.23
N ILE A 78 -3.04 -5.14 -11.68
CA ILE A 78 -3.50 -4.30 -10.57
C ILE A 78 -3.87 -2.94 -11.15
N GLN A 79 -5.09 -2.48 -10.87
CA GLN A 79 -5.52 -1.12 -11.16
C GLN A 79 -5.04 -0.21 -10.01
N PRO A 80 -4.13 0.75 -10.26
CA PRO A 80 -3.72 1.71 -9.25
C PRO A 80 -4.90 2.56 -8.79
N THR A 81 -4.94 2.86 -7.50
CA THR A 81 -5.82 3.86 -6.90
C THR A 81 -5.24 5.26 -7.05
N ASP A 82 -3.91 5.36 -7.13
CA ASP A 82 -3.18 6.61 -7.07
C ASP A 82 -2.06 6.66 -8.11
N SER A 83 -1.76 7.88 -8.54
CA SER A 83 -0.55 8.22 -9.30
C SER A 83 0.51 8.86 -8.39
N PHE A 84 1.74 9.03 -8.86
CA PHE A 84 2.75 9.81 -8.12
C PHE A 84 2.32 11.24 -7.78
N ALA A 85 1.40 11.81 -8.58
CA ALA A 85 0.86 13.15 -8.38
C ALA A 85 -0.29 13.19 -7.36
N SER A 86 -1.14 12.15 -7.32
CA SER A 86 -2.32 12.11 -6.43
C SER A 86 -2.06 11.42 -5.09
N CYS A 87 -1.02 10.58 -5.01
CA CYS A 87 -0.72 9.82 -3.81
C CYS A 87 -0.49 10.73 -2.60
N PRO A 88 -1.20 10.50 -1.47
CA PRO A 88 -0.92 11.21 -0.23
C PRO A 88 0.44 10.79 0.34
N PRO A 89 0.99 11.53 1.33
CA PRO A 89 2.13 11.05 2.11
C PRO A 89 1.81 9.68 2.74
N LEU A 90 2.74 8.73 2.63
CA LEU A 90 2.58 7.37 3.12
C LEU A 90 3.28 7.21 4.47
N ASP A 91 2.64 6.53 5.41
CA ASP A 91 3.23 6.13 6.69
C ASP A 91 3.89 4.75 6.62
N ILE A 92 3.39 3.90 5.73
CA ILE A 92 3.92 2.58 5.41
C ILE A 92 4.04 2.49 3.89
N ALA A 93 5.23 2.14 3.40
CA ALA A 93 5.46 1.92 1.98
C ALA A 93 6.00 0.50 1.76
N LEU A 94 5.39 -0.21 0.81
CA LEU A 94 5.82 -1.51 0.33
C LEU A 94 6.20 -1.40 -1.14
N MET A 95 7.24 -2.12 -1.56
CA MET A 95 7.63 -2.25 -2.96
C MET A 95 8.05 -3.69 -3.19
N GLY A 96 7.41 -4.36 -4.16
CA GLY A 96 7.75 -5.73 -4.50
C GLY A 96 9.08 -5.83 -5.25
N ALA A 97 9.63 -7.03 -5.33
CA ALA A 97 10.86 -7.25 -6.06
C ALA A 97 10.60 -7.15 -7.56
N SER A 98 11.62 -6.76 -8.31
CA SER A 98 11.62 -6.89 -9.77
C SER A 98 13.01 -7.29 -10.25
N VAL A 99 13.06 -8.36 -11.04
CA VAL A 99 14.32 -8.92 -11.56
C VAL A 99 14.62 -8.33 -12.93
N GLY A 100 15.80 -7.72 -13.07
CA GLY A 100 16.29 -7.19 -14.35
C GLY A 100 15.67 -5.86 -14.78
N TYR A 101 14.74 -5.31 -14.00
CA TYR A 101 14.21 -3.96 -14.22
C TYR A 101 15.12 -2.91 -13.60
N LYS A 102 15.44 -1.87 -14.38
CA LYS A 102 16.12 -0.67 -13.86
C LYS A 102 15.07 0.39 -13.59
N THR A 103 14.90 0.73 -12.31
CA THR A 103 14.02 1.80 -11.86
C THR A 103 14.33 3.11 -12.57
N SER A 104 13.29 3.77 -13.06
CA SER A 104 13.37 5.06 -13.75
C SER A 104 13.66 6.21 -12.79
N ASP A 105 14.12 7.36 -13.31
CA ASP A 105 14.38 8.55 -12.50
C ASP A 105 13.12 9.07 -11.80
N ALA A 106 11.94 8.93 -12.44
CA ALA A 106 10.66 9.33 -11.87
C ALA A 106 10.26 8.45 -10.67
N GLU A 107 10.39 7.13 -10.82
CA GLU A 107 10.17 6.17 -9.73
C GLU A 107 11.16 6.38 -8.58
N ILE A 108 12.46 6.57 -8.88
CA ILE A 108 13.48 6.86 -7.86
C ILE A 108 13.14 8.15 -7.10
N ALA A 109 12.72 9.20 -7.80
CA ALA A 109 12.31 10.46 -7.18
C ALA A 109 11.10 10.28 -6.26
N PHE A 110 10.10 9.50 -6.69
CA PHE A 110 8.93 9.20 -5.87
C PHE A 110 9.28 8.35 -4.64
N ILE A 111 10.09 7.30 -4.80
CA ILE A 111 10.55 6.44 -3.69
C ILE A 111 11.29 7.27 -2.63
N ARG A 112 12.17 8.19 -3.07
CA ARG A 112 12.86 9.11 -2.15
C ARG A 112 11.89 10.05 -1.44
N LYS A 113 10.95 10.64 -2.17
CA LYS A 113 9.88 11.47 -1.59
C LYS A 113 9.04 10.72 -0.53
N VAL A 114 8.82 9.42 -0.71
CA VAL A 114 8.08 8.59 0.26
C VAL A 114 8.92 8.25 1.49
N TYR A 115 10.25 8.18 1.35
CA TYR A 115 11.15 7.90 2.46
C TYR A 115 11.37 9.11 3.38
N ASP A 116 11.39 10.31 2.80
CA ASP A 116 11.61 11.60 3.51
C ASP A 116 10.39 12.05 4.33
#